data_AF-A0A7K4VPJ1-F1
#
_entry.id   AF-A0A7K4VPJ1-F1
#
_cell.length_a   1.000
_cell.length_b   1.000
_cell.length_c   1.000
_cell.angle_alpha   90.00
_cell.angle_beta   90.00
_cell.angle_gamma   90.00
#
_symmetry.space_group_name_H-M   'P 1'
#
loop_
_entity.id
_entity.type
_entity.pdbx_description
1 polymer ?
#
loop_
_entity_poly.entity_id
_entity_poly.type
_entity_poly.pdbx_seq_one_letter_code
_entity_poly.pdbx_strand_id
1 'polypeptide(L)'
;GWIVGGHEARPHSHPYMAFLKIAELGVCGGFLVAPDWVMTAAHCLGNTTVVLGAHNVMEPEKSQQVRGVLKYHEHPEYNPSTYENDIMLLQARTLSEPPVFPQLTSKATLNEYVQPIPLPRTGSDLPTGTKCLIAGWGLIDQDRATSKLFETQVSIYSRRKCSLFYPHLDSGMVCAGSFHQLKDSSQGDSGGPLVCNNVAQGIVSFGYDSPPGVYSRISNYLPWIRKVMKK
;
A
#
# COMPACT_ATOMS: atom_id res chain seq x y z
N GLY A 1 2.58 16.03 -2.12
CA GLY A 1 2.68 15.27 -0.86
C GLY A 1 4.04 14.62 -0.72
N TRP A 2 4.66 14.72 0.45
CA TRP A 2 5.99 14.18 0.83
C TRP A 2 5.86 13.42 2.15
N ILE A 3 6.69 12.40 2.44
CA ILE A 3 6.82 11.82 3.77
C ILE A 3 7.65 12.79 4.58
N VAL A 4 7.09 13.98 4.87
CA VAL A 4 7.77 14.99 5.68
C VAL A 4 7.92 14.44 7.09
N GLY A 5 9.16 14.29 7.54
CA GLY A 5 9.51 13.93 8.92
C GLY A 5 9.25 12.47 9.31
N GLY A 6 9.28 11.57 8.33
CA GLY A 6 9.56 10.15 8.58
C GLY A 6 11.04 9.90 8.88
N HIS A 7 11.40 8.63 9.07
CA HIS A 7 12.78 8.19 9.20
C HIS A 7 13.01 6.93 8.37
N GLU A 8 14.25 6.64 8.02
CA GLU A 8 14.61 5.39 7.35
C GLU A 8 14.14 4.23 8.25
N ALA A 9 13.31 3.34 7.70
CA ALA A 9 12.86 2.16 8.42
C ALA A 9 14.06 1.24 8.66
N ARG A 10 14.01 0.44 9.73
CA ARG A 10 15.02 -0.61 9.90
C ARG A 10 14.94 -1.56 8.69
N PRO A 11 16.05 -1.94 8.05
CA PRO A 11 16.01 -2.82 6.88
C PRO A 11 15.17 -4.07 7.12
N HIS A 12 14.23 -4.31 6.20
CA HIS A 12 13.31 -5.47 6.21
C HIS A 12 12.36 -5.58 7.42
N SER A 13 12.16 -4.49 8.18
CA SER A 13 11.23 -4.47 9.32
C SER A 13 9.75 -4.53 8.93
N HIS A 14 9.42 -4.27 7.66
CA HIS A 14 8.07 -4.36 7.10
C HIS A 14 8.01 -5.43 6.00
N PRO A 15 8.04 -6.73 6.35
CA PRO A 15 8.18 -7.83 5.38
C PRO A 15 6.96 -8.00 4.45
N TYR A 16 5.90 -7.24 4.67
CA TYR A 16 4.71 -7.21 3.82
C TYR A 16 4.80 -6.16 2.70
N MET A 17 5.75 -5.23 2.75
CA MET A 17 5.83 -4.15 1.76
C MET A 17 6.14 -4.69 0.36
N ALA A 18 5.44 -4.14 -0.63
CA ALA A 18 5.67 -4.39 -2.03
C ALA A 18 5.96 -3.07 -2.74
N PHE A 19 7.03 -3.03 -3.52
CA PHE A 19 7.31 -1.93 -4.44
C PHE A 19 6.74 -2.28 -5.81
N LEU A 20 5.91 -1.41 -6.36
CA LEU A 20 5.27 -1.59 -7.66
C LEU A 20 5.92 -0.66 -8.68
N LYS A 21 6.68 -1.25 -9.60
CA LYS A 21 7.22 -0.53 -10.75
C LYS A 21 6.21 -0.62 -11.89
N ILE A 22 5.61 0.51 -12.25
CA ILE A 22 4.53 0.57 -13.25
C ILE A 22 5.09 1.24 -14.50
N ALA A 23 5.08 0.53 -15.63
CA ALA A 23 5.54 1.08 -16.89
C ALA A 23 4.77 2.37 -17.23
N GLU A 24 5.48 3.42 -17.65
CA GLU A 24 4.95 4.72 -18.09
C GLU A 24 4.24 5.57 -17.02
N LEU A 25 3.77 4.97 -15.92
CA LEU A 25 3.08 5.66 -14.81
C LEU A 25 3.96 5.96 -13.60
N GLY A 26 5.12 5.31 -13.48
CA GLY A 26 6.06 5.55 -12.39
C GLY A 26 6.03 4.45 -11.32
N VAL A 27 5.81 4.82 -10.07
CA VAL A 27 5.93 3.92 -8.91
C VAL A 27 4.72 4.03 -7.99
N CYS A 28 4.28 2.88 -7.46
CA CYS A 28 3.33 2.80 -6.36
C CYS A 28 3.85 1.88 -5.27
N GLY A 29 3.28 2.01 -4.08
CA GLY A 29 3.33 1.01 -3.03
C GLY A 29 2.28 -0.09 -3.23
N GLY A 30 2.51 -1.19 -2.52
CA GLY A 30 1.54 -2.25 -2.31
C GLY A 30 1.94 -3.05 -1.09
N PHE A 31 1.15 -4.06 -0.76
CA PHE A 31 1.47 -4.95 0.35
C PHE A 31 0.93 -6.36 0.14
N LEU A 32 1.72 -7.34 0.58
CA LEU A 32 1.39 -8.76 0.49
C LEU A 32 0.31 -9.10 1.51
N VAL A 33 -0.81 -9.66 1.05
CA VAL A 33 -1.93 -10.09 1.91
C VAL A 33 -2.10 -11.61 1.91
N ALA A 34 -1.51 -12.30 0.93
CA ALA A 34 -1.32 -13.75 0.87
C ALA A 34 -0.17 -14.07 -0.10
N PRO A 35 0.37 -15.29 -0.17
CA PRO A 35 1.57 -15.61 -0.96
C PRO A 35 1.52 -15.24 -2.45
N ASP A 36 0.34 -15.16 -3.05
CA ASP A 36 0.13 -14.77 -4.45
C ASP A 36 -0.73 -13.52 -4.62
N TRP A 37 -0.99 -12.79 -3.53
CA TRP A 37 -1.89 -11.64 -3.53
C TRP A 37 -1.23 -10.41 -2.93
N VAL A 38 -1.09 -9.37 -3.76
CA VAL A 38 -0.68 -8.03 -3.35
C VAL A 38 -1.89 -7.11 -3.45
N MET A 39 -2.10 -6.29 -2.44
CA MET A 39 -3.12 -5.24 -2.42
C MET A 39 -2.47 -3.89 -2.68
N THR A 40 -3.15 -3.04 -3.45
CA THR A 40 -2.72 -1.68 -3.80
C THR A 40 -3.95 -0.82 -4.13
N ALA A 41 -3.74 0.43 -4.56
CA ALA A 41 -4.79 1.33 -5.00
C ALA A 41 -5.19 1.03 -6.45
N ALA A 42 -6.45 1.28 -6.81
CA ALA A 42 -6.95 1.11 -8.18
C ALA A 42 -6.30 2.09 -9.15
N HIS A 43 -6.03 3.33 -8.72
CA HIS A 43 -5.34 4.31 -9.55
C HIS A 43 -3.89 3.92 -9.92
N CYS A 44 -3.33 2.89 -9.27
CA CYS A 44 -2.04 2.28 -9.63
C CYS A 44 -2.15 1.22 -10.75
N LEU A 45 -3.27 1.14 -11.45
CA LEU A 45 -3.46 0.20 -12.56
C LEU A 45 -2.50 0.51 -13.71
N GLY A 46 -1.68 -0.48 -14.07
CA GLY A 46 -0.79 -0.42 -15.22
C GLY A 46 0.09 -1.66 -15.32
N ASN A 47 0.95 -1.74 -16.35
CA ASN A 47 1.87 -2.87 -16.52
C ASN A 47 2.91 -2.88 -15.38
N THR A 48 2.70 -3.77 -14.40
CA THR A 48 3.34 -3.72 -13.10
C THR A 48 4.33 -4.86 -12.89
N THR A 49 5.53 -4.52 -12.43
CA THR A 49 6.47 -5.45 -11.79
C THR A 49 6.41 -5.27 -10.29
N VAL A 50 6.21 -6.36 -9.56
CA VAL A 50 6.14 -6.40 -8.09
C VAL A 50 7.50 -6.80 -7.54
N VAL A 51 8.06 -6.02 -6.63
CA VAL A 51 9.27 -6.34 -5.89
C VAL A 51 8.92 -6.47 -4.40
N LEU A 52 9.08 -7.69 -3.86
CA LEU A 52 8.87 -7.99 -2.44
C LEU A 52 10.22 -8.08 -1.72
N GLY A 53 10.25 -7.86 -0.41
CA GLY A 53 11.44 -8.08 0.42
C GLY A 53 12.55 -7.06 0.20
N ALA A 54 12.26 -5.92 -0.44
CA ALA A 54 13.23 -4.85 -0.63
C ALA A 54 13.34 -3.96 0.63
N HIS A 55 14.54 -3.48 0.93
CA HIS A 55 14.76 -2.26 1.70
C HIS A 55 15.20 -1.14 0.76
N ASN A 56 16.26 -1.37 -0.03
CA ASN A 56 16.73 -0.48 -1.07
C ASN A 56 16.26 -0.97 -2.45
N VAL A 57 15.35 -0.24 -3.10
CA VAL A 57 14.76 -0.64 -4.40
C VAL A 57 15.68 -0.37 -5.60
N MET A 58 16.78 0.35 -5.41
CA MET A 58 17.76 0.65 -6.47
C MET A 58 18.99 -0.27 -6.41
N GLU A 59 19.16 -1.02 -5.32
CA GLU A 59 20.27 -1.96 -5.14
C GLU A 59 19.76 -3.41 -5.16
N PRO A 60 20.48 -4.35 -5.78
CA PRO A 60 20.13 -5.76 -5.69
C PRO A 60 20.31 -6.28 -4.27
N GLU A 61 19.25 -6.83 -3.68
CA GLU A 61 19.29 -7.46 -2.35
C GLU A 61 18.89 -8.94 -2.46
N LYS A 62 19.58 -9.82 -1.71
CA LYS A 62 19.27 -11.27 -1.72
C LYS A 62 17.86 -11.60 -1.21
N SER A 63 17.28 -10.69 -0.44
CA SER A 63 15.92 -10.75 0.09
C SER A 63 14.84 -10.47 -0.97
N GLN A 64 15.21 -9.80 -2.08
CA GLN A 64 14.25 -9.37 -3.09
C GLN A 64 13.67 -10.54 -3.87
N GLN A 65 12.35 -10.47 -4.09
CA GLN A 65 11.63 -11.37 -4.99
C GLN A 65 10.89 -10.55 -6.04
N VAL A 66 11.37 -10.61 -7.28
CA VAL A 66 10.77 -9.91 -8.43
C VAL A 66 9.72 -10.81 -9.08
N ARG A 67 8.52 -10.26 -9.30
CA ARG A 67 7.35 -11.00 -9.81
C ARG A 67 6.58 -10.17 -10.83
N GLY A 68 5.99 -10.84 -11.81
CA GLY A 68 5.00 -10.23 -12.69
C GLY A 68 3.60 -10.32 -12.10
N VAL A 69 2.65 -9.64 -12.73
CA VAL A 69 1.23 -9.72 -12.36
C VAL A 69 0.49 -10.58 -13.39
N LEU A 70 -0.17 -11.64 -12.93
CA LEU A 70 -0.99 -12.50 -13.79
C LEU A 70 -2.37 -11.89 -14.06
N LYS A 71 -2.99 -11.30 -13.03
CA LYS A 71 -4.31 -10.67 -13.11
C LYS A 71 -4.38 -9.44 -12.24
N TYR A 72 -5.07 -8.43 -12.77
CA TYR A 72 -5.45 -7.21 -12.07
C TYR A 72 -6.93 -7.31 -11.73
N HIS A 73 -7.25 -7.18 -10.44
CA HIS A 73 -8.63 -7.17 -9.95
C HIS A 73 -8.90 -5.79 -9.34
N GLU A 74 -9.19 -4.83 -10.21
CA GLU A 74 -9.68 -3.51 -9.85
C GLU A 74 -11.11 -3.62 -9.27
N HIS A 75 -11.44 -2.77 -8.29
CA HIS A 75 -12.81 -2.70 -7.81
C HIS A 75 -13.74 -2.26 -8.95
N PRO A 76 -14.83 -3.00 -9.25
CA PRO A 76 -15.67 -2.72 -10.42
C PRO A 76 -16.40 -1.37 -10.37
N GLU A 77 -16.46 -0.75 -9.19
CA GLU A 77 -17.09 0.55 -8.95
C GLU A 77 -16.04 1.64 -8.67
N TYR A 78 -14.76 1.41 -9.01
CA TYR A 78 -13.73 2.44 -8.91
C TYR A 78 -14.10 3.66 -9.78
N ASN A 79 -14.02 4.85 -9.19
CA ASN A 79 -14.30 6.10 -9.87
C ASN A 79 -13.04 7.00 -9.87
N PRO A 80 -12.38 7.21 -11.02
CA PRO A 80 -11.15 7.99 -11.09
C PRO A 80 -11.34 9.49 -10.87
N SER A 81 -12.58 10.00 -10.91
CA SER A 81 -12.86 11.42 -10.64
C SER A 81 -13.01 11.72 -9.16
N THR A 82 -13.47 10.75 -8.37
CA THR A 82 -13.74 10.90 -6.92
C THR A 82 -12.80 10.07 -6.05
N TYR A 83 -12.02 9.16 -6.64
CA TYR A 83 -11.22 8.14 -5.97
C TYR A 83 -12.06 7.22 -5.05
N GLU A 84 -13.37 7.15 -5.28
CA GLU A 84 -14.23 6.17 -4.60
C GLU A 84 -13.85 4.76 -5.04
N ASN A 85 -13.88 3.83 -4.09
CA ASN A 85 -13.50 2.43 -4.30
C ASN A 85 -12.09 2.24 -4.88
N ASP A 86 -11.14 3.10 -4.47
CA ASP A 86 -9.75 3.06 -4.90
C ASP A 86 -8.97 1.90 -4.24
N ILE A 87 -9.25 0.67 -4.70
CA ILE A 87 -8.64 -0.58 -4.24
C ILE A 87 -8.49 -1.56 -5.40
N MET A 88 -7.34 -2.23 -5.45
CA MET A 88 -7.03 -3.26 -6.42
C MET A 88 -6.29 -4.43 -5.76
N LEU A 89 -6.60 -5.65 -6.21
CA LEU A 89 -5.88 -6.87 -5.87
C LEU A 89 -5.08 -7.35 -7.09
N LEU A 90 -3.79 -7.59 -6.90
CA LEU A 90 -2.88 -8.13 -7.90
C LEU A 90 -2.62 -9.60 -7.58
N GLN A 91 -2.86 -10.49 -8.54
CA GLN A 91 -2.41 -11.86 -8.46
C GLN A 91 -0.96 -11.96 -8.95
N ALA A 92 0.00 -11.78 -8.03
CA ALA A 92 1.42 -11.71 -8.34
C ALA A 92 2.04 -13.11 -8.46
N ARG A 93 2.60 -13.43 -9.62
CA ARG A 93 3.21 -14.74 -9.92
C ARG A 93 4.50 -14.60 -10.71
N THR A 94 5.36 -15.60 -10.61
CA THR A 94 6.48 -15.70 -11.55
C THR A 94 5.91 -15.96 -12.94
N LEU A 95 6.22 -15.09 -13.89
CA LEU A 95 5.96 -15.34 -15.31
C LEU A 95 7.04 -16.30 -15.82
N SER A 96 6.62 -17.44 -16.33
CA SER A 96 7.49 -18.46 -16.89
C SER A 96 8.02 -17.97 -18.24
N GLU A 97 9.22 -17.39 -18.26
CA GLU A 97 10.14 -17.49 -19.40
C GLU A 97 10.88 -18.84 -19.31
N PRO A 98 11.38 -19.44 -20.42
CA PRO A 98 11.67 -20.86 -20.50
C PRO A 98 12.65 -21.33 -19.41
N PRO A 99 12.43 -22.52 -18.82
CA PRO A 99 13.15 -22.95 -17.64
C PRO A 99 14.59 -23.33 -18.02
N VAL A 100 15.54 -22.43 -17.77
CA VAL A 100 16.96 -22.81 -17.68
C VAL A 100 17.34 -23.24 -16.25
N PHE A 101 16.50 -22.93 -15.26
CA PHE A 101 16.73 -23.32 -13.86
C PHE A 101 15.49 -23.98 -13.23
N PRO A 102 15.68 -25.08 -12.47
CA PRO A 102 14.59 -25.79 -11.84
C PRO A 102 14.09 -24.99 -10.63
N GLN A 103 12.77 -24.77 -10.59
CA GLN A 103 11.99 -24.29 -9.44
C GLN A 103 12.04 -22.78 -9.12
N LEU A 104 11.46 -21.94 -9.99
CA LEU A 104 10.78 -20.74 -9.49
C LEU A 104 9.34 -21.13 -9.12
N THR A 105 9.03 -21.13 -7.82
CA THR A 105 7.67 -21.32 -7.33
C THR A 105 6.75 -20.21 -7.87
N SER A 106 5.53 -20.58 -8.27
CA SER A 106 4.56 -19.62 -8.82
C SER A 106 4.11 -18.55 -7.81
N LYS A 107 4.35 -18.76 -6.51
CA LYS A 107 3.96 -17.87 -5.38
C LYS A 107 5.18 -17.27 -4.68
N ALA A 108 4.98 -16.21 -3.89
CA ALA A 108 5.98 -15.67 -2.98
C ALA A 108 6.54 -16.75 -2.05
N THR A 109 7.87 -16.81 -1.94
CA THR A 109 8.55 -17.67 -0.98
C THR A 109 8.54 -16.94 0.36
N LEU A 110 7.69 -17.36 1.29
CA LEU A 110 7.61 -16.71 2.60
C LEU A 110 8.87 -16.98 3.42
N ASN A 111 9.45 -15.92 3.99
CA ASN A 111 10.64 -15.97 4.84
C ASN A 111 10.68 -14.75 5.77
N GLU A 112 11.77 -14.51 6.49
CA GLU A 112 11.87 -13.36 7.42
C GLU A 112 11.73 -11.98 6.74
N TYR A 113 11.97 -11.89 5.42
CA TYR A 113 11.89 -10.65 4.63
C TYR A 113 10.57 -10.49 3.88
N VAL A 114 9.82 -11.58 3.68
CA VAL A 114 8.58 -11.62 2.90
C VAL A 114 7.50 -12.36 3.67
N GLN A 115 6.54 -11.62 4.22
CA GLN A 115 5.41 -12.14 5.00
C GLN A 115 4.13 -11.37 4.69
N PRO A 116 2.97 -12.03 4.63
CA PRO A 116 1.71 -11.33 4.45
C PRO A 116 1.31 -10.56 5.72
N ILE A 117 0.67 -9.41 5.55
CA ILE A 117 0.04 -8.67 6.65
C ILE A 117 -1.43 -9.10 6.84
N PRO A 118 -1.91 -9.26 8.09
CA PRO A 118 -3.31 -9.55 8.34
C PRO A 118 -4.25 -8.44 7.86
N LEU A 119 -5.42 -8.86 7.36
CA LEU A 119 -6.54 -7.98 7.04
C LEU A 119 -7.49 -7.81 8.24
N PRO A 120 -8.32 -6.74 8.27
CA PRO A 120 -9.29 -6.53 9.33
C PRO A 120 -10.32 -7.68 9.36
N ARG A 121 -10.72 -8.08 10.57
CA ARG A 121 -11.72 -9.14 10.76
C ARG A 121 -13.16 -8.61 10.73
N THR A 122 -13.33 -7.36 11.12
CA THR A 122 -14.63 -6.70 11.31
C THR A 122 -14.73 -5.43 10.45
N GLY A 123 -15.96 -5.02 10.16
CA GLY A 123 -16.28 -3.82 9.36
C GLY A 123 -16.23 -2.50 10.15
N SER A 124 -15.81 -2.54 11.41
CA SER A 124 -15.88 -1.40 12.33
C SER A 124 -14.85 -0.32 11.99
N ASP A 125 -15.22 0.95 12.21
CA ASP A 125 -14.28 2.05 12.15
C ASP A 125 -13.28 1.99 13.32
N LEU A 126 -12.06 2.44 13.05
CA LEU A 126 -11.06 2.61 14.10
C LEU A 126 -11.40 3.84 14.96
N PRO A 127 -11.16 3.79 16.29
CA PRO A 127 -11.30 4.95 17.15
C PRO A 127 -10.43 6.12 16.67
N THR A 128 -10.94 7.35 16.82
CA THR A 128 -10.15 8.56 16.58
C THR A 128 -8.92 8.57 17.48
N GLY A 129 -7.78 8.98 16.94
CA GLY A 129 -6.50 9.01 17.66
C GLY A 129 -5.74 7.68 17.65
N THR A 130 -6.33 6.60 17.12
CA THR A 130 -5.62 5.32 16.92
C THR A 130 -4.34 5.57 16.15
N LYS A 131 -3.21 5.10 16.71
CA LYS A 131 -1.89 5.24 16.11
C LYS A 131 -1.69 4.20 15.01
N CYS A 132 -1.18 4.64 13.88
CA CYS A 132 -0.90 3.79 12.73
C CYS A 132 0.47 4.15 12.14
N LEU A 133 1.01 3.24 11.35
CA LEU A 133 2.23 3.42 10.59
C LEU A 133 1.89 3.43 9.10
N ILE A 134 2.60 4.28 8.38
CA ILE A 134 2.70 4.22 6.92
C ILE A 134 4.17 4.07 6.56
N ALA A 135 4.44 3.32 5.50
CA ALA A 135 5.79 3.12 4.99
C ALA A 135 5.77 3.13 3.47
N GLY A 136 6.87 3.55 2.86
CA GLY A 136 7.00 3.56 1.41
C GLY A 136 8.34 4.12 0.94
N TRP A 137 8.48 4.14 -0.40
CA TRP A 137 9.65 4.63 -1.12
C TRP A 137 9.34 5.94 -1.88
N GLY A 138 8.25 6.61 -1.51
CA GLY A 138 7.88 7.89 -2.08
C GLY A 138 8.83 9.03 -1.67
N LEU A 139 8.52 10.24 -2.12
CA LEU A 139 9.36 11.42 -1.90
C LEU A 139 9.45 11.78 -0.40
N ILE A 140 10.67 11.94 0.13
CA ILE A 140 10.91 12.22 1.56
C ILE A 140 11.09 13.71 1.87
N ASP A 141 11.77 14.49 1.01
CA ASP A 141 11.94 15.95 1.13
C ASP A 141 12.51 16.54 -0.18
N GLN A 142 12.19 17.80 -0.51
CA GLN A 142 12.70 18.60 -1.66
C GLN A 142 13.20 17.77 -2.86
N ASP A 143 12.29 17.08 -3.53
CA ASP A 143 12.54 16.28 -4.76
C ASP A 143 13.59 15.15 -4.65
N ARG A 144 14.02 14.77 -3.44
CA ARG A 144 14.82 13.57 -3.22
C ARG A 144 13.91 12.34 -3.10
N ALA A 145 13.83 11.60 -4.20
CA ALA A 145 13.41 10.21 -4.15
C ALA A 145 14.38 9.43 -3.22
N THR A 146 13.81 8.71 -2.25
CA THR A 146 14.60 7.75 -1.47
C THR A 146 14.62 6.43 -2.21
N SER A 147 15.80 5.83 -2.34
CA SER A 147 15.90 4.44 -2.79
C SER A 147 15.56 3.46 -1.66
N LYS A 148 15.54 3.92 -0.40
CA LYS A 148 15.33 3.10 0.79
C LYS A 148 13.94 3.30 1.39
N LEU A 149 13.45 2.29 2.11
CA LEU A 149 12.15 2.34 2.76
C LEU A 149 12.16 3.34 3.94
N PHE A 150 11.20 4.24 3.95
CA PHE A 150 10.95 5.18 5.06
C PHE A 150 9.62 4.86 5.73
N GLU A 151 9.51 5.19 7.01
CA GLU A 151 8.28 5.05 7.76
C GLU A 151 7.96 6.30 8.60
N THR A 152 6.67 6.50 8.86
CA THR A 152 6.19 7.55 9.77
C THR A 152 4.92 7.13 10.48
N GLN A 153 4.70 7.71 11.66
CA GLN A 153 3.54 7.46 12.49
C GLN A 153 2.45 8.51 12.23
N VAL A 154 1.24 8.04 11.98
CA VAL A 154 0.04 8.86 11.79
C VAL A 154 -1.04 8.47 12.79
N SER A 155 -2.10 9.27 12.89
CA SER A 155 -3.24 8.99 13.76
C SER A 155 -4.55 9.10 13.01
N ILE A 156 -5.51 8.22 13.33
CA ILE A 156 -6.85 8.23 12.71
C ILE A 156 -7.60 9.51 13.08
N TYR A 157 -8.16 10.19 12.08
CA TYR A 157 -9.03 11.34 12.25
C TYR A 157 -10.47 10.88 12.41
N SER A 158 -11.25 11.59 13.23
CA SER A 158 -12.70 11.40 13.25
C SER A 158 -13.28 11.71 11.87
N ARG A 159 -14.27 10.95 11.43
CA ARG A 159 -14.98 11.19 10.16
C ARG A 159 -15.47 12.63 10.07
N ARG A 160 -16.09 13.16 11.13
CA ARG A 160 -16.55 14.56 11.21
C ARG A 160 -15.43 15.56 10.90
N LYS A 161 -14.26 15.41 11.54
CA LYS A 161 -13.11 16.30 11.30
C LYS A 161 -12.59 16.14 9.87
N CYS A 162 -12.54 14.91 9.36
CA CYS A 162 -12.05 14.68 8.01
C CYS A 162 -12.99 15.26 6.93
N SER A 163 -14.31 15.15 7.10
CA SER A 163 -15.29 15.72 6.18
C SER A 163 -15.24 17.25 6.07
N LEU A 164 -14.62 17.95 7.04
CA LEU A 164 -14.33 19.40 6.93
C LEU A 164 -13.25 19.70 5.89
N PHE A 165 -12.31 18.77 5.66
CA PHE A 165 -11.28 18.88 4.64
C PHE A 165 -11.72 18.26 3.31
N TYR A 166 -12.44 17.13 3.38
CA TYR A 166 -12.90 16.37 2.22
C TYR A 166 -14.43 16.22 2.24
N PRO A 167 -15.19 17.15 1.62
CA PRO A 167 -16.65 17.12 1.65
C PRO A 167 -17.29 15.87 1.05
N HIS A 168 -16.57 15.16 0.16
CA HIS A 168 -17.04 13.95 -0.53
C HIS A 168 -16.56 12.64 0.12
N LEU A 169 -16.16 12.68 1.40
CA LEU A 169 -15.65 11.49 2.10
C LEU A 169 -16.75 10.43 2.33
N ASP A 170 -16.67 9.32 1.61
CA ASP A 170 -17.63 8.21 1.71
C ASP A 170 -17.28 7.19 2.83
N SER A 171 -18.15 6.20 3.04
CA SER A 171 -17.94 5.14 4.05
C SER A 171 -16.81 4.15 3.72
N GLY A 172 -16.37 4.11 2.46
CA GLY A 172 -15.21 3.36 1.98
C GLY A 172 -13.88 4.06 2.21
N MET A 173 -13.88 5.28 2.75
CA MET A 173 -12.68 6.07 3.03
C MET A 173 -12.46 6.27 4.54
N VAL A 174 -11.19 6.44 4.93
CA VAL A 174 -10.74 6.83 6.27
C VAL A 174 -9.60 7.82 6.15
N CYS A 175 -9.41 8.68 7.16
CA CYS A 175 -8.37 9.68 7.13
C CYS A 175 -7.39 9.50 8.27
N ALA A 176 -6.11 9.71 7.98
CA ALA A 176 -5.05 9.67 8.96
C ALA A 176 -4.02 10.75 8.66
N GLY A 177 -3.36 11.23 9.69
CA GLY A 177 -2.29 12.21 9.55
C GLY A 177 -1.69 12.56 10.90
N SER A 178 -0.68 13.43 10.90
CA SER A 178 -0.16 13.98 12.15
C SER A 178 -1.03 15.15 12.65
N PHE A 179 -1.43 15.10 13.92
CA PHE A 179 -2.20 16.18 14.55
C PHE A 179 -1.35 17.41 14.94
N HIS A 180 -0.02 17.27 14.99
CA HIS A 180 0.87 18.28 15.58
C HIS A 180 1.92 18.81 14.60
N GLN A 181 2.02 18.22 13.41
CA GLN A 181 3.05 18.52 12.43
C GLN A 181 2.44 18.36 11.02
N LEU A 182 2.94 19.12 10.04
CA LEU A 182 2.58 18.98 8.62
C LEU A 182 3.18 17.70 8.02
N LYS A 183 2.76 16.54 8.54
CA LYS A 183 3.25 15.21 8.12
C LYS A 183 2.12 14.42 7.49
N ASP A 184 2.30 14.01 6.24
CA ASP A 184 1.36 13.15 5.53
C ASP A 184 2.07 12.23 4.53
N SER A 185 1.32 11.36 3.84
CA SER A 185 1.82 10.47 2.79
C SER A 185 2.24 11.21 1.51
N SER A 186 3.16 10.61 0.72
CA SER A 186 3.77 11.22 -0.47
C SER A 186 3.42 10.61 -1.82
N GLN A 187 3.80 11.30 -2.90
CA GLN A 187 3.88 10.68 -4.22
C GLN A 187 4.86 9.50 -4.19
N GLY A 188 4.38 8.30 -4.54
CA GLY A 188 5.12 7.04 -4.52
C GLY A 188 4.76 6.10 -3.35
N ASP A 189 4.03 6.58 -2.33
CA ASP A 189 3.45 5.73 -1.29
C ASP A 189 2.03 5.26 -1.61
N SER A 190 1.40 5.87 -2.63
CA SER A 190 0.10 5.48 -3.16
C SER A 190 -0.01 3.96 -3.32
N GLY A 191 -1.09 3.37 -2.81
CA GLY A 191 -1.27 1.92 -2.78
C GLY A 191 -0.58 1.20 -1.61
N GLY A 192 0.29 1.86 -0.86
CA GLY A 192 0.91 1.32 0.35
C GLY A 192 -0.10 1.15 1.51
N PRO A 193 0.23 0.34 2.53
CA PRO A 193 -0.67 0.06 3.63
C PRO A 193 -0.65 1.15 4.72
N LEU A 194 -1.83 1.47 5.26
CA LEU A 194 -1.99 2.07 6.58
C LEU A 194 -2.11 0.95 7.61
N VAL A 195 -1.10 0.79 8.46
CA VAL A 195 -1.01 -0.31 9.41
C VAL A 195 -1.33 0.17 10.82
N CYS A 196 -2.36 -0.37 11.44
CA CYS A 196 -2.71 -0.08 12.84
C CYS A 196 -2.85 -1.39 13.61
N ASN A 197 -2.21 -1.49 14.78
CA ASN A 197 -2.20 -2.71 15.59
C ASN A 197 -1.77 -3.97 14.81
N ASN A 198 -0.73 -3.84 13.96
CA ASN A 198 -0.20 -4.90 13.09
C ASN A 198 -1.22 -5.49 12.09
N VAL A 199 -2.23 -4.70 11.70
CA VAL A 199 -3.24 -5.05 10.69
C VAL A 199 -3.25 -3.97 9.62
N ALA A 200 -3.34 -4.35 8.34
CA ALA A 200 -3.57 -3.40 7.25
C ALA A 200 -5.02 -2.91 7.32
N GLN A 201 -5.22 -1.64 7.68
CA GLN A 201 -6.53 -1.05 7.91
C GLN A 201 -6.97 -0.11 6.77
N GLY A 202 -5.99 0.43 6.04
CA GLY A 202 -6.24 1.28 4.90
C GLY A 202 -5.20 1.12 3.80
N ILE A 203 -5.48 1.72 2.65
CA ILE A 203 -4.59 1.81 1.49
C ILE A 203 -4.39 3.30 1.20
N VAL A 204 -3.16 3.77 1.08
CA VAL A 204 -2.86 5.16 0.71
C VAL A 204 -3.52 5.45 -0.65
N SER A 205 -4.40 6.46 -0.70
CA SER A 205 -5.19 6.77 -1.90
C SER A 205 -4.85 8.17 -2.43
N PHE A 206 -5.31 9.23 -1.76
CA PHE A 206 -5.05 10.61 -2.16
C PHE A 206 -4.98 11.53 -0.94
N GLY A 207 -4.59 12.78 -1.15
CA GLY A 207 -4.61 13.81 -0.10
C GLY A 207 -4.13 15.15 -0.62
N TYR A 208 -4.33 16.19 0.19
CA TYR A 208 -3.70 17.49 -0.04
C TYR A 208 -2.23 17.48 0.42
N ASP A 209 -1.51 18.58 0.18
CA ASP A 209 -0.13 18.74 0.67
C ASP A 209 -0.02 18.89 2.20
N SER A 210 -1.16 18.87 2.90
CA SER A 210 -1.24 18.95 4.36
C SER A 210 -2.19 17.88 4.91
N PRO A 211 -1.89 17.30 6.08
CA PRO A 211 -2.73 16.28 6.69
C PRO A 211 -4.15 16.78 7.02
N PRO A 212 -5.14 15.88 7.02
CA PRO A 212 -4.98 14.43 6.88
C PRO A 212 -4.98 13.95 5.43
N GLY A 213 -4.32 12.82 5.18
CA GLY A 213 -4.44 12.05 3.95
C GLY A 213 -5.66 11.15 3.98
N VAL A 214 -6.13 10.73 2.82
CA VAL A 214 -7.27 9.84 2.63
C VAL A 214 -6.79 8.46 2.19
N TYR A 215 -7.40 7.45 2.80
CA TYR A 215 -7.06 6.05 2.62
C TYR A 215 -8.33 5.26 2.31
N SER A 216 -8.25 4.30 1.41
CA SER A 216 -9.33 3.33 1.19
C SER A 216 -9.43 2.42 2.41
N ARG A 217 -10.58 2.42 3.09
CA ARG A 217 -10.86 1.67 4.32
C ARG A 217 -11.08 0.19 4.00
N ILE A 218 -10.06 -0.65 4.20
CA ILE A 218 -10.05 -2.07 3.81
C ILE A 218 -11.24 -2.85 4.39
N SER A 219 -11.66 -2.53 5.61
CA SER A 219 -12.78 -3.19 6.28
C SER A 219 -14.11 -3.05 5.51
N ASN A 220 -14.28 -1.97 4.73
CA ASN A 220 -15.43 -1.75 3.85
C ASN A 220 -15.48 -2.75 2.69
N TYR A 221 -14.32 -3.18 2.20
CA TYR A 221 -14.17 -3.99 0.98
C TYR A 221 -14.01 -5.49 1.26
N LEU A 222 -14.10 -5.94 2.52
CA LEU A 222 -13.92 -7.35 2.89
C LEU A 222 -14.81 -8.32 2.09
N PRO A 223 -16.10 -8.04 1.81
CA PRO A 223 -16.91 -8.94 0.98
C PRO A 223 -16.35 -9.11 -0.44
N TRP A 224 -15.92 -8.02 -1.07
CA TRP A 224 -15.31 -8.02 -2.39
C TRP A 224 -13.96 -8.74 -2.38
N ILE A 225 -13.08 -8.41 -1.42
CA ILE A 225 -11.76 -9.05 -1.24
C ILE A 225 -11.92 -10.57 -1.15
N ARG A 226 -12.81 -11.05 -0.27
CA ARG A 226 -13.06 -12.50 -0.09
C ARG A 226 -13.61 -13.16 -1.35
N LYS A 227 -14.44 -12.47 -2.13
CA LYS A 227 -14.99 -12.99 -3.39
C LYS A 227 -13.90 -13.12 -4.46
N VAL A 228 -12.98 -12.17 -4.53
CA VAL A 228 -11.86 -12.18 -5.50
C VAL A 228 -10.84 -13.25 -5.12
N MET A 229 -10.37 -13.27 -3.88
CA MET A 229 -9.30 -14.19 -3.43
C MET A 229 -9.72 -15.66 -3.31
N LYS A 230 -11.02 -15.98 -3.42
CA LYS A 230 -11.53 -17.35 -3.47
C LYS A 230 -11.46 -17.97 -4.88
N LYS A 231 -11.28 -17.15 -5.92
CA LYS A 231 -11.19 -17.60 -7.32
C LYS A 231 -9.77 -18.01 -7.69
#